data_AF-A0A9X2EP51-F1
#
_entry.id   AF-A0A9X2EP51-F1
#
_cell.length_a   1.000
_cell.length_b   1.000
_cell.length_c   1.000
_cell.angle_alpha   90.00
_cell.angle_beta   90.00
_cell.angle_gamma   90.00
#
_symmetry.space_group_name_H-M   'P 1'
#
loop_
_entity.id
_entity.type
_entity.pdbx_description
1 polymer ?
#
loop_
_entity_poly.entity_id
_entity_poly.type
_entity_poly.pdbx_seq_one_letter_code
_entity_poly.pdbx_strand_id
1 'polypeptide(L)' 'MKAVGYQQSLPAIDQRALQDITLPVPQVSAQDLLVEVQAVSVNPVDTKIRACVSADEGQ' A
#
# COMPACT_ATOMS: atom_id res chain seq x y z
N MET A 1 9.91 -5.24 -6.13
CA MET A 1 8.82 -4.57 -6.87
C MET A 1 8.62 -3.16 -6.36
N LYS A 2 8.20 -2.25 -7.24
CA LYS A 2 7.78 -0.90 -6.85
C LYS A 2 6.40 -0.99 -6.17
N ALA A 3 6.20 -0.21 -5.13
CA ALA A 3 4.93 -0.11 -4.42
C ALA A 3 4.72 1.31 -3.89
N VAL A 4 3.49 1.61 -3.47
CA VAL A 4 3.11 2.88 -2.83
C VAL A 4 2.53 2.55 -1.46
N GLY A 5 3.04 3.18 -0.41
CA GLY A 5 2.65 2.89 0.98
C GLY A 5 2.77 4.08 1.92
N TYR A 6 2.45 3.88 3.20
CA TYR A 6 2.55 4.88 4.26
C TYR A 6 2.98 4.21 5.57
N GLN A 7 3.66 4.95 6.44
CA GLN A 7 4.05 4.48 7.79
C GLN A 7 3.20 5.11 8.90
N GLN A 8 2.64 6.29 8.63
CA GLN A 8 1.84 7.07 9.56
C GLN A 8 0.58 7.56 8.87
N SER A 9 -0.55 7.53 9.57
CA SER A 9 -1.81 8.08 9.08
C SER A 9 -1.75 9.61 9.09
N LEU A 10 -1.40 10.20 7.94
CA LEU A 10 -1.26 11.64 7.76
C LEU A 10 -2.39 12.21 6.88
N PRO A 11 -2.69 13.52 6.98
CA PRO A 11 -3.60 14.19 6.06
C PRO A 11 -3.17 14.00 4.60
N ALA A 12 -4.13 13.89 3.67
CA ALA A 12 -3.86 13.60 2.25
C ALA A 12 -2.94 14.61 1.55
N ILE A 13 -2.84 15.83 2.09
CA ILE A 13 -2.00 16.91 1.57
C ILE A 13 -0.55 16.83 2.05
N ASP A 14 -0.23 16.02 3.06
CA ASP A 14 1.15 15.83 3.51
C ASP A 14 1.88 14.99 2.47
N GLN A 15 3.08 15.42 2.08
CA GLN A 15 3.90 14.73 1.07
C GLN A 15 4.32 13.32 1.50
N ARG A 16 4.27 13.01 2.80
CA ARG A 16 4.59 11.68 3.35
C ARG A 16 3.34 10.80 3.50
N ALA A 17 2.16 11.29 3.16
CA ALA A 17 0.91 10.55 3.29
C ALA A 17 0.87 9.29 2.42
N LEU A 18 1.58 9.30 1.30
CA LEU A 18 1.90 8.12 0.47
C LEU A 18 3.31 8.31 -0.11
N GLN A 19 4.10 7.26 -0.12
CA GLN A 19 5.50 7.28 -0.55
C GLN A 19 5.77 6.13 -1.53
N ASP A 20 6.60 6.39 -2.52
CA ASP A 20 7.16 5.36 -3.38
C ASP A 20 8.18 4.52 -2.59
N ILE A 21 8.00 3.20 -2.59
CA ILE A 21 8.85 2.26 -1.87
C ILE A 21 9.23 1.08 -2.76
N THR A 22 10.26 0.33 -2.34
CA THR A 22 10.67 -0.91 -2.98
C THR A 22 10.54 -2.05 -1.98
N LEU A 23 9.80 -3.08 -2.36
CA LEU A 23 9.60 -4.30 -1.57
C LEU A 23 10.13 -5.52 -2.33
N PRO A 24 10.46 -6.64 -1.67
CA PRO A 24 10.72 -7.89 -2.37
C PRO A 24 9.49 -8.34 -3.18
N VAL A 25 9.71 -9.12 -4.24
CA VAL A 25 8.59 -9.78 -4.93
C VAL A 25 8.08 -10.90 -4.02
N PRO A 26 6.77 -10.99 -3.73
CA PRO A 26 6.25 -12.00 -2.82
C PRO A 26 6.36 -13.40 -3.40
N GLN A 27 6.54 -14.40 -2.52
CA GLN A 27 6.39 -15.81 -2.87
C GLN A 27 4.92 -16.21 -2.67
N VAL A 28 4.37 -16.96 -3.63
CA VAL A 28 2.97 -17.39 -3.62
C VAL A 28 2.83 -18.80 -3.03
N SER A 29 1.76 -19.03 -2.27
CA SER A 29 1.38 -20.37 -1.80
C SER A 29 0.45 -21.08 -2.80
N ALA A 30 0.02 -22.30 -2.49
CA ALA A 30 -0.70 -23.16 -3.43
C ALA A 30 -2.04 -22.58 -3.95
N GLN A 31 -2.65 -21.60 -3.28
CA GLN A 31 -3.93 -20.99 -3.66
C GLN A 31 -3.82 -19.50 -4.02
N ASP A 32 -2.60 -18.95 -4.08
CA ASP A 32 -2.38 -17.55 -4.40
C ASP A 32 -2.09 -17.35 -5.89
N LEU A 33 -2.43 -16.17 -6.41
CA LEU A 33 -2.02 -15.72 -7.74
C LEU A 33 -1.08 -14.53 -7.60
N LEU A 34 0.07 -14.60 -8.28
CA LEU A 34 0.94 -13.44 -8.46
C LEU A 34 0.49 -12.68 -9.71
N VAL A 35 -0.09 -11.50 -9.52
CA VAL A 35 -0.63 -10.68 -10.61
C VAL A 35 0.32 -9.51 -10.89
N GLU A 36 0.69 -9.34 -12.16
CA GLU A 36 1.38 -8.13 -12.64
C GLU A 36 0.37 -6.99 -12.81
N VAL A 37 0.34 -6.06 -11.85
CA VAL A 37 -0.62 -4.96 -11.81
C VAL A 37 -0.30 -3.93 -12.91
N GLN A 38 -1.24 -3.75 -13.85
CA GLN A 38 -1.15 -2.74 -14.92
C GLN A 38 -1.81 -1.41 -14.54
N ALA A 39 -2.87 -1.45 -13.74
CA ALA A 39 -3.61 -0.27 -13.27
C ALA A 39 -4.39 -0.58 -11.99
N VAL A 40 -4.75 0.47 -11.23
CA VAL A 40 -5.56 0.40 -10.01
C VAL A 40 -6.60 1.53 -9.99
N SER A 41 -7.70 1.35 -9.25
CA SER A 41 -8.67 2.41 -8.94
C SER A 41 -8.53 2.86 -7.49
N VAL A 42 -9.16 3.99 -7.14
CA VAL A 42 -9.28 4.46 -5.75
C VAL A 42 -10.75 4.43 -5.36
N ASN A 43 -11.04 3.88 -4.18
CA ASN A 43 -12.36 3.74 -3.59
C ASN A 43 -12.41 4.45 -2.22
N PRO A 44 -13.61 4.69 -1.66
CA PRO A 44 -13.74 5.33 -0.35
C PRO A 44 -13.02 4.59 0.78
N VAL A 45 -12.90 3.26 0.70
CA VAL A 45 -12.21 2.47 1.72
C VAL A 45 -10.72 2.81 1.81
N ASP A 46 -10.07 3.11 0.67
CA ASP A 46 -8.65 3.45 0.63
C ASP A 46 -8.36 4.70 1.46
N THR A 47 -9.24 5.70 1.35
CA THR A 47 -9.12 6.94 2.12
C THR A 47 -9.35 6.73 3.62
N LYS A 48 -10.28 5.83 3.99
CA LYS A 48 -10.60 5.50 5.38
C LYS A 48 -9.46 4.73 6.04
N ILE A 49 -8.91 3.73 5.36
CA ILE A 49 -7.82 2.91 5.89
C ILE A 49 -6.57 3.77 6.09
N ARG A 50 -6.13 4.52 5.06
CA ARG A 50 -4.95 5.40 5.18
C ARG A 50 -5.09 6.42 6.31
N ALA A 51 -6.29 6.95 6.54
CA ALA A 51 -6.50 7.99 7.56
C ALA A 51 -6.64 7.45 8.99
N CYS A 52 -7.02 6.17 9.18
CA CYS A 52 -7.44 5.66 10.49
C CYS A 52 -6.66 4.45 10.99
N VAL A 53 -5.82 3.83 10.15
CA VAL A 53 -5.10 2.59 10.49
C VAL A 53 -3.60 2.88 10.49
N SER A 54 -2.91 2.58 11.58
CA SER A 54 -1.44 2.61 11.63
C SER A 54 -0.87 1.47 10.77
N ALA A 55 0.24 1.72 10.09
CA ALA A 55 0.94 0.67 9.37
C ALA A 55 1.45 -0.40 10.34
N ASP A 56 1.42 -1.66 9.91
CA ASP A 56 2.00 -2.77 10.66
C ASP A 56 3.53 -2.60 10.74
N GLU A 57 4.12 -2.99 11.87
CA GLU A 57 5.57 -2.94 12.05
C GLU A 57 6.26 -3.89 11.04
N GLY A 58 7.05 -3.31 10.12
CA GLY A 58 7.93 -4.06 9.22
C GLY A 58 7.43 -4.30 7.79
N GLN A 59 6.38 -3.58 7.35
CA GLN A 59 6.00 -3.52 5.92
C GLN A 59 6.61 -2.33 5.18
#